data_AF-A0A370B3B6-F1
#
_entry.id   AF-A0A370B3B6-F1
#
_cell.length_a   1.000
_cell.length_b   1.000
_cell.length_c   1.000
_cell.angle_alpha   90.00
_cell.angle_beta   90.00
_cell.angle_gamma   90.00
#
_symmetry.space_group_name_H-M   'P 1'
#
loop_
_entity.id
_entity.type
_entity.pdbx_description
1 polymer ?
#
loop_
_entity_poly.entity_id
_entity_poly.type
_entity_poly.pdbx_seq_one_letter_code
_entity_poly.pdbx_strand_id
1 'polypeptide(L)' 'MVQRFYFIEENEEIAGVYMDREIAREEAVYLKEDHPLDHFKLYSLTMAELENYPDEFDFAEDAGLVQHI' A
#
# COMPACT_ATOMS: atom_id res chain seq x y z
N MET A 1 5.93 11.46 -15.52
CA MET A 1 5.91 11.25 -14.06
C MET A 1 5.71 9.77 -13.84
N VAL A 2 6.47 9.14 -12.94
CA VAL A 2 6.26 7.72 -12.62
C VAL A 2 5.19 7.64 -11.55
N GLN A 3 4.07 6.98 -11.85
CA GLN A 3 3.01 6.76 -10.87
C GLN A 3 3.52 5.78 -9.81
N ARG A 4 3.29 6.14 -8.54
CA ARG A 4 3.67 5.35 -7.37
C ARG A 4 2.45 5.08 -6.52
N PHE A 5 2.42 3.89 -5.96
CA PHE A 5 1.41 3.42 -5.03
C PHE A 5 2.12 3.13 -3.71
N TYR A 6 1.51 3.56 -2.61
CA TYR A 6 2.04 3.44 -1.27
C TYR A 6 1.23 2.39 -0.54
N PHE A 7 1.88 1.31 -0.13
CA PHE A 7 1.26 0.18 0.54
C PHE A 7 1.64 0.17 2.01
N ILE A 8 0.64 -0.09 2.85
CA ILE A 8 0.83 -0.36 4.27
C ILE A 8 0.63 -1.86 4.47
N GLU A 9 1.66 -2.52 4.98
CA GLU A 9 1.63 -3.93 5.35
C GLU A 9 1.63 -4.02 6.88
N GLU A 10 0.71 -4.82 7.42
CA GLU A 10 0.55 -5.14 8.83
C GLU A 10 0.71 -6.66 8.98
N ASN A 11 1.73 -7.10 9.71
CA ASN A 11 1.99 -8.53 9.96
C ASN A 11 2.00 -9.40 8.69
N GLU A 12 2.63 -8.91 7.62
CA GLU A 12 2.72 -9.58 6.30
C GLU A 12 1.43 -9.57 5.46
N GLU A 13 0.37 -8.88 5.90
CA GLU A 13 -0.86 -8.65 5.12
C GLU A 13 -0.98 -7.19 4.68
N ILE A 14 -1.53 -6.94 3.50
CA ILE A 14 -1.75 -5.58 3.00
C ILE A 14 -2.96 -4.98 3.73
N ALA A 15 -2.71 -3.97 4.55
CA ALA A 15 -3.74 -3.24 5.29
C ALA A 15 -4.34 -2.10 4.46
N GLY A 16 -3.57 -1.51 3.52
CA GLY A 16 -4.06 -0.40 2.70
C GLY A 16 -3.14 -0.01 1.56
N VAL A 17 -3.71 0.65 0.55
CA VAL A 17 -3.02 1.20 -0.62
C VAL A 17 -3.48 2.63 -0.92
N TYR A 18 -2.53 3.51 -1.22
CA TYR A 18 -2.78 4.93 -1.42
C TYR A 18 -1.95 5.49 -2.58
N MET A 19 -2.48 6.49 -3.29
CA MET A 19 -1.73 7.21 -4.33
C MET A 19 -0.94 8.41 -3.78
N ASP A 20 -1.25 8.85 -2.57
CA ASP A 20 -0.59 9.97 -1.90
C ASP A 20 0.26 9.47 -0.73
N ARG A 21 1.50 9.93 -0.67
CA ARG A 21 2.47 9.55 0.35
C ARG A 21 2.08 10.09 1.73
N GLU A 22 1.55 11.30 1.80
CA GLU A 22 1.21 11.96 3.06
C GLU A 22 0.02 11.24 3.71
N ILE A 23 -0.98 10.88 2.91
CA ILE A 23 -2.12 10.06 3.38
C ILE A 23 -1.63 8.71 3.91
N ALA A 24 -0.85 7.98 3.10
CA ALA A 24 -0.34 6.66 3.51
C ALA A 24 0.48 6.73 4.81
N ARG A 25 1.26 7.80 4.99
CA ARG A 25 2.06 8.00 6.19
C ARG A 25 1.20 8.30 7.41
N GLU A 26 0.19 9.14 7.26
CA GLU A 26 -0.73 9.49 8.34
C GLU A 26 -1.51 8.26 8.81
N GLU A 27 -2.04 7.48 7.87
CA GLU A 27 -2.74 6.22 8.15
C GLU A 27 -1.83 5.19 8.84
N ALA A 28 -0.58 5.05 8.38
CA ALA A 28 0.39 4.16 9.02
C ALA A 28 0.73 4.56 10.46
N VAL A 29 0.67 5.86 10.78
CA VAL A 29 0.83 6.35 12.16
C VAL A 29 -0.39 5.99 12.99
N TYR A 30 -1.60 6.24 12.49
CA TYR A 30 -2.83 5.89 13.19
C TYR A 30 -2.93 4.39 13.50
N LEU A 31 -2.64 3.54 12.51
CA LEU A 31 -2.62 2.09 12.69
C LEU A 31 -1.62 1.67 13.77
N LYS A 32 -0.42 2.25 13.77
CA LYS A 32 0.58 1.96 14.80
C LYS A 32 0.19 2.44 16.20
N GLU A 33 -0.59 3.51 16.31
CA GLU A 33 -1.12 3.99 17.60
C GLU A 33 -2.23 3.07 18.15
N ASP A 34 -3.08 2.55 17.27
CA ASP A 34 -4.17 1.62 17.63
C ASP A 34 -3.63 0.21 17.96
N HIS A 35 -2.60 -0.22 17.21
CA HIS A 35 -2.00 -1.55 17.24
C HIS A 35 -0.49 -1.53 17.55
N PRO A 36 -0.04 -1.06 18.73
CA PRO A 36 1.38 -0.81 18.99
C PRO A 36 2.29 -2.04 19.04
N LEU A 37 1.69 -3.25 19.09
CA LEU A 37 2.42 -4.53 19.11
C LEU A 37 2.60 -5.13 17.72
N ASP A 38 1.84 -4.65 16.73
CA ASP A 38 1.85 -5.18 15.38
C ASP A 38 3.01 -4.60 14.55
N HIS A 39 3.49 -5.37 13.57
CA HIS A 39 4.61 -4.97 12.74
C HIS A 39 4.11 -4.29 11.47
N PHE A 40 4.31 -2.97 11.39
CA PHE A 40 3.91 -2.16 10.25
C PHE A 40 5.08 -1.82 9.33
N LYS A 41 4.83 -1.89 8.03
CA LYS A 41 5.78 -1.53 6.99
C LYS A 41 5.09 -0.70 5.92
N LEU A 42 5.60 0.52 5.72
CA LEU A 42 5.19 1.40 4.63
C LEU A 42 6.22 1.32 3.51
N TYR A 43 5.80 0.91 2.32
CA TYR A 43 6.65 0.87 1.13
C TYR A 43 5.92 1.44 -0.08
N SER A 44 6.66 1.71 -1.15
CA SER A 44 6.09 2.23 -2.39
C SER A 44 6.50 1.38 -3.57
N LEU A 45 5.54 1.04 -4.42
CA LEU A 45 5.77 0.35 -5.69
C LEU A 45 5.38 1.28 -6.83
N THR A 46 6.15 1.24 -7.91
CA THR A 46 5.75 1.81 -9.20
C THR A 46 4.85 0.83 -9.95
N MET A 47 4.12 1.31 -10.96
CA MET A 47 3.28 0.45 -11.80
C MET A 47 4.06 -0.75 -12.39
N ALA A 48 5.31 -0.54 -12.81
CA ALA A 48 6.17 -1.59 -13.36
C ALA A 48 6.65 -2.59 -12.30
N GLU A 49 6.82 -2.14 -11.05
CA GLU A 49 7.14 -3.06 -9.95
C GLU A 49 5.92 -3.89 -9.59
N LEU A 50 4.74 -3.26 -9.52
CA LEU A 50 3.45 -3.89 -9.26
C LEU A 50 3.15 -5.11 -10.15
N GLU A 51 3.56 -5.10 -11.42
CA GLU A 51 3.44 -6.26 -12.31
C GLU A 51 4.21 -7.51 -11.81
N ASN A 52 5.19 -7.34 -10.93
CA ASN A 52 5.95 -8.42 -10.30
C ASN A 52 5.41 -8.81 -8.91
N TYR A 53 4.39 -8.11 -8.41
CA TYR A 53 3.80 -8.25 -7.08
C TYR A 53 2.29 -8.48 -7.23
N PRO A 54 1.87 -9.74 -7.51
CA PRO A 54 0.48 -10.03 -7.86
C PRO A 54 -0.51 -9.72 -6.74
N ASP A 55 -0.13 -9.95 -5.48
CA ASP A 55 -1.01 -9.67 -4.33
C ASP A 55 -1.25 -8.16 -4.16
N GLU A 56 -0.19 -7.35 -4.27
CA GLU A 56 -0.28 -5.89 -4.27
C GLU A 56 -1.05 -5.35 -5.48
N PHE A 57 -0.95 -6.02 -6.63
CA PHE A 57 -1.69 -5.67 -7.84
C PHE A 57 -3.18 -5.92 -7.68
N ASP A 58 -3.55 -7.12 -7.23
CA ASP A 58 -4.95 -7.47 -6.97
C ASP A 58 -5.57 -6.53 -5.93
N PHE A 59 -4.82 -6.19 -4.87
CA PHE A 59 -5.28 -5.25 -3.85
C PHE A 59 -5.47 -3.82 -4.41
N ALA A 60 -4.53 -3.36 -5.24
CA ALA A 60 -4.64 -2.05 -5.88
C ALA A 60 -5.78 -2.01 -6.91
N GLU A 61 -6.08 -3.13 -7.57
CA GLU A 61 -7.18 -3.26 -8.52
C GLU A 61 -8.53 -3.26 -7.80
N ASP A 62 -8.67 -4.01 -6.71
CA ASP A 62 -9.87 -4.03 -5.87
C ASP A 62 -10.17 -2.65 -5.26
N ALA A 63 -9.10 -1.93 -4.87
CA ALA A 63 -9.18 -0.54 -4.43
C ALA A 63 -9.52 0.47 -5.56
N GLY A 64 -9.59 0.01 -6.82
CA GLY A 64 -9.90 0.83 -8.00
C GLY A 64 -8.78 1.80 -8.40
N LEU A 65 -7.55 1.57 -7.94
CA LEU A 65 -6.39 2.42 -8.21
C LEU A 65 -5.63 2.02 -9.48
N VAL A 66 -5.73 0.75 -9.86
CA VAL A 66 -5.24 0.23 -11.14
C VAL A 66 -6.37 -0.47 -11.88
N GLN A 67 -6.25 -0.58 -13.20
CA GLN A 67 -7.15 -1.36 -14.03
C GLN A 67 -6.32 -2.25 -14.95
N HIS A 68 -6.65 -3.53 -15.06
CA HIS A 68 -6.18 -4.36 -16.16
C HIS A 68 -6.59 -3.71 -17.50
N ILE A 69 -5.60 -3.38 -18.35
CA ILE A 69 -5.81 -2.81 -19.70
C ILE A 69 -5.85 -3.94 -20.74
#